data_AF-A0A956K319-F1
#
_entry.id   AF-A0A956K319-F1
#
_cell.length_a   1.000
_cell.length_b   1.000
_cell.length_c   1.000
_cell.angle_alpha   90.00
_cell.angle_beta   90.00
_cell.angle_gamma   90.00
#
_symmetry.space_group_name_H-M   'P 1'
#
loop_
_entity.id
_entity.type
_entity.pdbx_description
1 polymer ?
#
loop_
_entity_poly.entity_id
_entity_poly.type
_entity_poly.pdbx_seq_one_letter_code
_entity_poly.pdbx_strand_id
1 'polypeptide(L)'
;MSTASRPLLLALAASLALAGCRSDDPPASPDGAPRPDATIADAGPDAADVDADPGCQALASDYTPRDNGSAGDPWPACISDDNAYHPFNASISSIARVAAFEDMATLLFTGSPPSPQDFLDARALYLQASGLESRVSRREDEHYPPVTDGGGNVVACQNLTPTEVAANPERCVGPAVLAPIINDAFTVGQDGASTDLQRRIAAAQIEGALLWFFYVSNHKEATTCTTAAGDCDSSFAYYTGGDARDAGKGLARYVRALDVDTHDRIWDGILAVRCWRDLDNPTGVATDLTTRDLAIAQQDRASLRGVAQIVRDRTQTLAGLAAGDARTALWEMIRTLGAALDREATARDAATAALLRTELARTDVALVDTTQIITALDTIFPCS
;
A
#
# COMPACT_ATOMS: atom_id res chain seq x y z
N MET A 1 -43.03 42.77 54.44
CA MET A 1 -41.99 43.81 54.55
C MET A 1 -40.76 43.21 53.85
N SER A 2 -40.50 43.53 52.58
CA SER A 2 -39.71 44.70 52.12
C SER A 2 -38.43 44.79 52.96
N THR A 3 -37.20 44.54 52.48
CA THR A 3 -36.46 45.10 51.34
C THR A 3 -35.12 44.35 51.28
N ALA A 4 -34.65 43.88 50.12
CA ALA A 4 -33.59 44.52 49.32
C ALA A 4 -32.33 44.95 50.09
N SER A 5 -31.17 44.41 49.70
CA SER A 5 -29.96 45.18 49.31
C SER A 5 -28.86 44.24 48.81
N ARG A 6 -28.44 44.45 47.56
CA ARG A 6 -27.23 43.88 46.91
C ARG A 6 -25.97 44.68 47.36
N PRO A 7 -24.79 44.50 46.75
CA PRO A 7 -23.72 43.59 47.14
C PRO A 7 -22.42 44.34 47.49
N LEU A 8 -21.45 43.66 48.07
CA LEU A 8 -20.05 44.12 48.01
C LEU A 8 -19.15 42.89 48.05
N LEU A 9 -18.38 42.66 46.98
CA LEU A 9 -16.96 42.32 47.04
C LEU A 9 -16.43 42.11 45.61
N LEU A 10 -15.61 43.08 45.21
CA LEU A 10 -14.58 42.90 44.20
C LEU A 10 -13.68 41.74 44.61
N ALA A 11 -13.41 40.82 43.68
CA ALA A 11 -12.20 40.02 43.70
C ALA A 11 -11.69 39.83 42.27
N LEU A 12 -10.63 40.59 41.99
CA LEU A 12 -9.59 40.42 41.00
C LEU A 12 -9.57 39.05 40.29
N ALA A 13 -10.04 38.99 39.04
CA ALA A 13 -9.76 37.88 38.14
C ALA A 13 -8.44 38.18 37.41
N ALA A 14 -7.36 37.56 37.89
CA ALA A 14 -6.07 37.56 37.22
C ALA A 14 -6.17 36.68 35.96
N SER A 15 -6.03 37.34 34.82
CA SER A 15 -5.83 36.77 33.49
C SER A 15 -4.51 36.01 33.42
N LEU A 16 -4.56 34.67 33.35
CA LEU A 16 -3.51 33.87 32.73
C LEU A 16 -3.89 33.62 31.27
N ALA A 17 -3.40 34.51 30.40
CA ALA A 17 -3.27 34.21 28.99
C ALA A 17 -2.12 33.21 28.83
N LEU A 18 -2.46 31.95 28.53
CA LEU A 18 -1.49 30.98 28.03
C LEU A 18 -1.06 31.46 26.64
N ALA A 19 0.16 32.00 26.59
CA ALA A 19 0.90 32.18 25.36
C ALA A 19 1.26 30.79 24.80
N GLY A 20 0.36 30.22 23.99
CA GLY A 20 0.72 29.20 23.04
C GLY A 20 1.52 29.86 21.93
N CYS A 21 2.86 29.84 22.03
CA CYS A 21 3.72 30.17 20.91
C CYS A 21 3.40 29.18 19.79
N ARG A 22 2.78 29.68 18.73
CA ARG A 22 2.71 29.04 17.43
C ARG A 22 4.16 29.03 16.92
N SER A 23 4.84 27.90 17.04
CA SER A 23 6.10 27.68 16.34
C SER A 23 5.75 27.67 14.85
N ASP A 24 6.37 28.54 14.06
CA ASP A 24 6.32 28.42 12.61
C ASP A 24 6.91 27.06 12.22
N ASP A 25 6.29 26.40 11.24
CA ASP A 25 6.83 25.19 10.63
C ASP A 25 8.28 25.47 10.20
N PRO A 26 9.23 24.55 10.47
CA PRO A 26 10.59 24.74 9.98
C PRO A 26 10.53 24.89 8.45
N PRO A 27 11.25 25.87 7.88
CA PRO A 27 11.28 26.02 6.43
C PRO A 27 11.78 24.72 5.80
N ALA A 28 11.22 24.38 4.63
CA ALA A 28 11.70 23.26 3.82
C ALA A 28 13.22 23.33 3.73
N SER A 29 13.87 22.24 4.13
CA SER A 29 15.32 22.12 4.02
C SER A 29 15.68 22.30 2.55
N PRO A 30 16.64 23.17 2.18
CA PRO A 30 17.04 23.32 0.80
C PRO A 30 17.52 21.97 0.28
N ASP A 31 17.07 21.59 -0.91
CA ASP A 31 17.49 20.36 -1.60
C ASP A 31 19.01 20.24 -1.51
N GLY A 32 19.45 19.29 -0.68
CA GLY A 32 20.87 18.98 -0.57
C GLY A 32 21.37 18.62 -1.97
N ALA A 33 22.47 19.24 -2.39
CA ALA A 33 23.08 18.94 -3.69
C ALA A 33 23.18 17.41 -3.88
N PRO A 34 22.83 16.87 -5.06
CA PRO A 34 22.84 15.44 -5.30
C PRO A 34 24.22 14.87 -5.01
N ARG A 35 24.32 14.07 -3.96
CA ARG A 35 25.53 13.28 -3.66
C ARG A 35 25.52 12.07 -4.60
N PRO A 36 26.69 11.63 -5.10
CA PRO A 36 26.82 10.60 -6.14
C PRO A 36 26.38 9.17 -5.70
N ASP A 37 25.66 9.02 -4.60
CA ASP A 37 25.36 7.74 -3.95
C ASP A 37 23.86 7.51 -3.68
N ALA A 38 22.98 8.30 -4.31
CA ALA A 38 21.57 7.98 -4.49
C ALA A 38 21.46 6.90 -5.58
N THR A 39 21.78 5.67 -5.24
CA THR A 39 21.98 4.55 -6.19
C THR A 39 20.74 3.68 -6.40
N ILE A 40 19.64 3.97 -5.71
CA ILE A 40 18.33 3.37 -5.96
C ILE A 40 17.37 4.51 -6.27
N ALA A 41 16.88 4.55 -7.51
CA ALA A 41 15.89 5.54 -7.92
C ALA A 41 14.54 5.21 -7.27
N ASP A 42 13.86 6.23 -6.74
CA ASP A 42 12.46 6.18 -6.32
C ASP A 42 11.52 5.90 -7.53
N ALA A 43 10.20 6.03 -7.38
CA ALA A 43 9.33 6.09 -8.55
C ALA A 43 9.67 7.34 -9.39
N GLY A 44 9.82 7.14 -10.70
CA GLY A 44 10.07 8.21 -11.66
C GLY A 44 8.84 9.08 -11.94
N PRO A 45 8.92 10.02 -12.90
CA PRO A 45 7.73 10.64 -13.46
C PRO A 45 6.83 9.57 -14.12
N ASP A 46 5.58 9.92 -14.38
CA ASP A 46 4.65 9.04 -15.09
C ASP A 46 5.29 8.48 -16.36
N ALA A 47 5.08 7.17 -16.59
CA ALA A 47 5.48 6.56 -17.83
C ALA A 47 4.79 7.29 -19.00
N ALA A 48 5.45 7.32 -20.15
CA ALA A 48 4.79 7.79 -21.36
C ALA A 48 3.53 6.93 -21.58
N ASP A 49 2.43 7.58 -21.93
CA ASP A 49 1.24 6.92 -22.45
C ASP A 49 1.63 6.25 -23.77
N VAL A 50 2.07 5.00 -23.67
CA VAL A 50 2.35 4.16 -24.82
C VAL A 50 1.01 3.59 -25.24
N ASP A 51 0.58 3.90 -26.47
CA ASP A 51 -0.67 3.40 -27.06
C ASP A 51 -0.98 1.99 -26.55
N ALA A 52 -2.15 1.83 -25.90
CA ALA A 52 -2.55 0.64 -25.17
C ALA A 52 -2.07 -0.64 -25.86
N ASP A 53 -1.14 -1.36 -25.22
CA ASP A 53 -0.67 -2.64 -25.75
C ASP A 53 -1.93 -3.51 -25.96
N PRO A 54 -2.17 -4.04 -27.18
CA PRO A 54 -3.36 -4.84 -27.47
C PRO A 54 -3.45 -6.11 -26.60
N GLY A 55 -2.39 -6.47 -25.88
CA GLY A 55 -2.42 -7.49 -24.82
C GLY A 55 -3.01 -7.03 -23.48
N CYS A 56 -3.13 -5.72 -23.21
CA CYS A 56 -3.60 -5.14 -21.93
C CYS A 56 -5.08 -4.74 -21.99
N GLN A 57 -5.92 -5.56 -22.61
CA GLN A 57 -7.33 -5.25 -22.82
C GLN A 57 -8.19 -5.65 -21.61
N ALA A 58 -9.23 -4.87 -21.35
CA ALA A 58 -10.26 -5.22 -20.39
C ALA A 58 -10.90 -6.58 -20.74
N LEU A 59 -11.25 -7.38 -19.73
CA LEU A 59 -12.12 -8.53 -19.98
C LEU A 59 -13.52 -8.04 -20.39
N ALA A 60 -14.25 -8.85 -21.15
CA ALA A 60 -15.62 -8.52 -21.57
C ALA A 60 -16.60 -8.29 -20.40
N SER A 61 -16.26 -8.77 -19.20
CA SER A 61 -17.03 -8.57 -17.96
C SER A 61 -16.56 -7.37 -17.13
N ASP A 62 -15.40 -6.80 -17.46
CA ASP A 62 -14.82 -5.72 -16.67
C ASP A 62 -15.60 -4.42 -16.86
N TYR A 63 -15.66 -3.63 -15.80
CA TYR A 63 -16.17 -2.27 -15.83
C TYR A 63 -15.15 -1.36 -16.53
N THR A 64 -15.62 -0.51 -17.44
CA THR A 64 -14.78 0.32 -18.31
C THR A 64 -15.30 1.78 -18.37
N PRO A 65 -15.29 2.52 -17.25
CA PRO A 65 -15.84 3.87 -17.19
C PRO A 65 -15.11 4.88 -18.08
N ARG A 66 -13.85 4.60 -18.42
CA ARG A 66 -13.07 5.39 -19.37
C ARG A 66 -13.55 5.22 -20.82
N ASP A 67 -14.20 4.10 -21.16
CA ASP A 67 -14.74 3.85 -22.48
C ASP A 67 -16.21 4.27 -22.54
N ASN A 68 -16.45 5.47 -23.08
CA ASN A 68 -17.79 6.03 -23.31
C ASN A 68 -18.71 5.98 -22.07
N GLY A 69 -18.16 6.17 -20.87
CA GLY A 69 -18.91 6.14 -19.60
C GLY A 69 -19.59 4.79 -19.36
N SER A 70 -18.87 3.69 -19.59
CA SER A 70 -19.35 2.30 -19.43
C SER A 70 -20.49 1.89 -20.37
N ALA A 71 -20.88 2.73 -21.34
CA ALA A 71 -22.03 2.44 -22.20
C ALA A 71 -21.83 1.22 -23.12
N GLY A 72 -20.60 0.72 -23.26
CA GLY A 72 -20.25 -0.46 -24.07
C GLY A 72 -20.06 -1.75 -23.28
N ASP A 73 -20.05 -1.68 -21.94
CA ASP A 73 -19.78 -2.83 -21.08
C ASP A 73 -21.07 -3.38 -20.44
N PRO A 74 -21.03 -4.50 -19.69
CA PRO A 74 -22.23 -5.13 -19.16
C PRO A 74 -22.77 -4.49 -17.87
N TRP A 75 -22.12 -3.44 -17.34
CA TRP A 75 -22.50 -2.85 -16.06
C TRP A 75 -23.68 -1.88 -16.20
N PRO A 76 -24.66 -1.92 -15.27
CA PRO A 76 -25.68 -0.89 -15.19
C PRO A 76 -25.06 0.48 -14.87
N ALA A 77 -25.69 1.54 -15.38
CA ALA A 77 -25.23 2.89 -15.11
C ALA A 77 -25.21 3.21 -13.60
N CYS A 78 -24.15 3.83 -13.12
CA CYS A 78 -23.89 4.09 -11.70
C CYS A 78 -23.11 5.39 -11.49
N ILE A 79 -22.90 5.75 -10.23
CA ILE A 79 -22.23 7.02 -9.88
C ILE A 79 -20.81 7.16 -10.45
N SER A 80 -20.11 6.07 -10.78
CA SER A 80 -18.71 6.09 -11.23
C SER A 80 -18.53 6.18 -12.75
N ASP A 81 -19.61 6.25 -13.52
CA ASP A 81 -19.55 6.35 -15.00
C ASP A 81 -18.96 7.70 -15.48
N ASP A 82 -18.85 8.69 -14.59
CA ASP A 82 -18.15 9.94 -14.85
C ASP A 82 -16.63 9.82 -14.74
N ASN A 83 -16.11 8.61 -14.54
CA ASN A 83 -14.71 8.28 -14.34
C ASN A 83 -14.09 8.99 -13.11
N ALA A 84 -14.91 9.30 -12.09
CA ALA A 84 -14.46 9.86 -10.83
C ALA A 84 -14.82 8.95 -9.64
N TYR A 85 -13.97 8.99 -8.61
CA TYR A 85 -14.27 8.34 -7.34
C TYR A 85 -15.18 9.24 -6.49
N HIS A 86 -16.27 8.67 -5.98
CA HIS A 86 -17.25 9.38 -5.14
C HIS A 86 -17.26 8.82 -3.72
N PRO A 87 -16.61 9.50 -2.74
CA PRO A 87 -16.51 9.01 -1.38
C PRO A 87 -17.86 8.84 -0.68
N PHE A 88 -17.97 7.80 0.15
CA PHE A 88 -19.08 7.66 1.11
C PHE A 88 -18.93 8.64 2.28
N ASN A 89 -17.70 8.82 2.76
CA ASN A 89 -17.40 9.66 3.92
C ASN A 89 -16.63 10.91 3.53
N ALA A 90 -16.90 12.01 4.24
CA ALA A 90 -16.15 13.25 4.09
C ALA A 90 -14.67 13.14 4.52
N SER A 91 -14.33 12.11 5.30
CA SER A 91 -12.97 11.85 5.78
C SER A 91 -12.61 10.39 5.61
N ILE A 92 -11.46 10.13 4.99
CA ILE A 92 -10.95 8.80 4.70
C ILE A 92 -9.64 8.60 5.46
N SER A 93 -9.67 7.84 6.56
CA SER A 93 -8.51 7.71 7.46
C SER A 93 -7.26 7.10 6.81
N SER A 94 -7.44 6.30 5.75
CA SER A 94 -6.32 5.66 5.05
C SER A 94 -5.46 6.64 4.26
N ILE A 95 -5.96 7.83 3.91
CA ILE A 95 -5.17 8.90 3.28
C ILE A 95 -3.96 9.26 4.14
N ALA A 96 -4.17 9.45 5.46
CA ALA A 96 -3.09 9.79 6.37
C ALA A 96 -2.01 8.69 6.48
N ARG A 97 -2.37 7.43 6.25
CA ARG A 97 -1.43 6.30 6.28
C ARG A 97 -0.54 6.27 5.05
N VAL A 98 -1.11 6.59 3.88
CA VAL A 98 -0.33 6.74 2.65
C VAL A 98 0.55 7.98 2.73
N ALA A 99 0.06 9.09 3.29
CA ALA A 99 0.87 10.28 3.54
C ALA A 99 2.06 9.98 4.47
N ALA A 100 1.85 9.24 5.57
CA ALA A 100 2.94 8.82 6.44
C ALA A 100 4.00 7.96 5.71
N PHE A 101 3.59 7.13 4.75
CA PHE A 101 4.55 6.39 3.91
C PHE A 101 5.36 7.31 2.99
N GLU A 102 4.73 8.32 2.37
CA GLU A 102 5.46 9.31 1.57
C GLU A 102 6.45 10.12 2.42
N ASP A 103 6.04 10.54 3.62
CA ASP A 103 6.94 11.22 4.56
C ASP A 103 8.11 10.32 4.98
N MET A 104 7.84 9.03 5.27
CA MET A 104 8.89 8.03 5.53
C MET A 104 9.81 7.84 4.32
N ALA A 105 9.29 7.94 3.10
CA ALA A 105 10.11 7.83 1.89
C ALA A 105 11.16 8.92 1.81
N THR A 106 10.82 10.16 2.18
CA THR A 106 11.78 11.27 2.23
C THR A 106 12.94 11.04 3.21
N LEU A 107 12.72 10.22 4.23
CA LEU A 107 13.70 9.90 5.27
C LEU A 107 14.52 8.65 4.94
N LEU A 108 13.88 7.62 4.39
CA LEU A 108 14.45 6.28 4.31
C LEU A 108 14.74 5.80 2.88
N PHE A 109 13.87 6.13 1.92
CA PHE A 109 13.86 5.49 0.60
C PHE A 109 14.47 6.40 -0.47
N THR A 110 14.29 7.71 -0.34
CA THR A 110 14.72 8.70 -1.33
C THR A 110 15.95 9.47 -0.84
N GLY A 111 16.96 9.63 -1.69
CA GLY A 111 18.10 10.51 -1.42
C GLY A 111 19.33 9.80 -0.84
N SER A 112 19.96 10.42 0.16
CA SER A 112 21.21 9.92 0.75
C SER A 112 20.96 8.67 1.62
N PRO A 113 21.97 7.82 1.85
CA PRO A 113 21.83 6.71 2.80
C PRO A 113 21.27 7.20 4.15
N PRO A 114 20.23 6.54 4.68
CA PRO A 114 19.56 6.98 5.89
C PRO A 114 20.49 6.86 7.11
N SER A 115 20.40 7.85 7.99
CA SER A 115 21.05 7.87 9.29
C SER A 115 20.20 7.17 10.36
N PRO A 116 20.76 6.83 11.53
CA PRO A 116 19.97 6.31 12.64
C PRO A 116 18.83 7.25 13.08
N GLN A 117 19.04 8.57 12.96
CA GLN A 117 18.01 9.56 13.28
C GLN A 117 16.84 9.50 12.30
N ASP A 118 17.11 9.31 11.00
CA ASP A 118 16.05 9.18 10.00
C ASP A 118 15.14 7.99 10.29
N PHE A 119 15.69 6.88 10.81
CA PHE A 119 14.88 5.75 11.30
C PHE A 119 14.10 6.04 12.58
N LEU A 120 14.60 6.89 13.48
CA LEU A 120 13.84 7.31 14.66
C LEU A 120 12.63 8.15 14.24
N ASP A 121 12.84 9.08 13.32
CA ASP A 121 11.80 9.98 12.82
C ASP A 121 10.77 9.24 11.96
N ALA A 122 11.22 8.34 11.08
CA ALA A 122 10.34 7.48 10.28
C ALA A 122 9.52 6.52 11.17
N ARG A 123 10.10 6.01 12.26
CA ARG A 123 9.35 5.17 13.20
C ARG A 123 8.28 5.96 13.95
N ALA A 124 8.51 7.25 14.23
CA ALA A 124 7.50 8.11 14.83
C ALA A 124 6.29 8.29 13.89
N LEU A 125 6.51 8.42 12.58
CA LEU A 125 5.45 8.42 11.57
C LEU A 125 4.70 7.08 11.52
N TYR A 126 5.43 5.96 11.53
CA TYR A 126 4.86 4.61 11.53
C TYR A 126 3.96 4.34 12.76
N LEU A 127 4.36 4.83 13.93
CA LEU A 127 3.70 4.64 15.23
C LEU A 127 2.61 5.67 15.55
N GLN A 128 2.26 6.57 14.62
CA GLN A 128 1.16 7.52 14.85
C GLN A 128 -0.12 6.79 15.30
N ALA A 129 -0.88 7.42 16.20
CA ALA A 129 -2.09 6.82 16.73
C ALA A 129 -3.08 6.49 15.60
N SER A 130 -3.51 5.22 15.51
CA SER A 130 -4.35 4.69 14.41
C SER A 130 -3.71 4.77 13.01
N GLY A 131 -2.38 4.95 12.95
CA GLY A 131 -1.55 5.05 11.75
C GLY A 131 -1.21 3.71 11.11
N LEU A 132 -0.02 3.61 10.52
CA LEU A 132 0.45 2.44 9.77
C LEU A 132 0.60 1.22 10.67
N GLU A 133 1.37 1.31 11.76
CA GLU A 133 1.65 0.17 12.66
C GLU A 133 0.36 -0.51 13.10
N SER A 134 -0.58 0.30 13.60
CA SER A 134 -1.86 -0.20 14.09
C SER A 134 -2.57 -1.07 13.07
N ARG A 135 -2.50 -0.73 11.77
CA ARG A 135 -3.14 -1.51 10.70
C ARG A 135 -2.28 -2.69 10.28
N VAL A 136 -0.97 -2.52 10.18
CA VAL A 136 -0.03 -3.60 9.83
C VAL A 136 -0.15 -4.73 10.85
N SER A 137 -0.15 -4.46 12.15
CA SER A 137 -0.18 -5.48 13.20
C SER A 137 -1.47 -6.29 13.30
N ARG A 138 -2.51 -5.95 12.52
CA ARG A 138 -3.75 -6.72 12.41
C ARG A 138 -4.17 -7.03 10.97
N ARG A 139 -3.33 -6.74 9.98
CA ARG A 139 -3.74 -6.88 8.58
C ARG A 139 -3.93 -8.36 8.24
N GLU A 140 -5.11 -8.65 7.73
CA GLU A 140 -5.46 -9.95 7.16
C GLU A 140 -5.45 -9.88 5.64
N ASP A 141 -5.06 -10.98 5.01
CA ASP A 141 -5.16 -11.17 3.57
C ASP A 141 -6.42 -12.00 3.22
N GLU A 142 -7.43 -11.36 2.64
CA GLU A 142 -8.72 -11.99 2.31
C GLU A 142 -8.64 -12.95 1.11
N HIS A 143 -7.50 -13.03 0.44
CA HIS A 143 -7.28 -14.07 -0.56
C HIS A 143 -7.23 -15.47 0.05
N TYR A 144 -6.95 -15.57 1.36
CA TYR A 144 -6.90 -16.84 2.08
C TYR A 144 -8.15 -17.03 2.93
N PRO A 145 -8.59 -18.29 3.16
CA PRO A 145 -9.71 -18.56 4.04
C PRO A 145 -9.52 -17.94 5.43
N PRO A 146 -10.62 -17.51 6.09
CA PRO A 146 -10.55 -17.00 7.44
C PRO A 146 -10.07 -18.07 8.42
N VAL A 147 -9.35 -17.66 9.46
CA VAL A 147 -9.00 -18.56 10.58
C VAL A 147 -10.26 -18.87 11.38
N THR A 148 -10.47 -20.14 11.71
CA THR A 148 -11.61 -20.58 12.53
C THR A 148 -11.16 -21.24 13.82
N ASP A 149 -11.90 -21.05 14.91
CA ASP A 149 -11.71 -21.80 16.16
C ASP A 149 -12.18 -23.27 16.03
N GLY A 150 -11.98 -24.06 17.09
CA GLY A 150 -12.44 -25.46 17.14
C GLY A 150 -13.97 -25.65 17.06
N GLY A 151 -14.75 -24.57 17.17
CA GLY A 151 -16.20 -24.53 16.96
C GLY A 151 -16.61 -24.08 15.55
N GLY A 152 -15.64 -23.77 14.67
CA GLY A 152 -15.88 -23.27 13.32
C GLY A 152 -16.23 -21.77 13.24
N ASN A 153 -16.09 -21.01 14.34
CA ASN A 153 -16.33 -19.57 14.30
C ASN A 153 -15.10 -18.85 13.74
N VAL A 154 -15.33 -17.85 12.88
CA VAL A 154 -14.26 -17.00 12.36
C VAL A 154 -13.64 -16.19 13.50
N VAL A 155 -12.31 -16.22 13.59
CA VAL A 155 -11.52 -15.46 14.56
C VAL A 155 -10.59 -14.51 13.81
N ALA A 156 -10.68 -13.22 14.12
CA ALA A 156 -9.78 -12.22 13.56
C ALA A 156 -8.34 -12.45 14.02
N CYS A 157 -7.37 -12.22 13.15
CA CYS A 157 -5.96 -12.49 13.43
C CYS A 157 -5.43 -11.74 14.66
N GLN A 158 -5.95 -10.54 14.93
CA GLN A 158 -5.61 -9.73 16.12
C GLN A 158 -6.08 -10.34 17.45
N ASN A 159 -6.99 -11.31 17.41
CA ASN A 159 -7.52 -12.01 18.59
C ASN A 159 -6.86 -13.39 18.79
N LEU A 160 -5.98 -13.80 17.87
CA LEU A 160 -5.26 -15.06 17.95
C LEU A 160 -4.04 -14.93 18.88
N THR A 161 -3.62 -16.07 19.44
CA THR A 161 -2.34 -16.16 20.14
C THR A 161 -1.17 -16.06 19.15
N PRO A 162 0.05 -15.71 19.59
CA PRO A 162 1.22 -15.66 18.72
C PRO A 162 1.50 -16.98 17.99
N THR A 163 1.23 -18.12 18.63
CA THR A 163 1.39 -19.44 18.01
C THR A 163 0.37 -19.69 16.90
N GLU A 164 -0.88 -19.27 17.08
CA GLU A 164 -1.91 -19.39 16.07
C GLU A 164 -1.68 -18.44 14.89
N VAL A 165 -1.20 -17.22 15.15
CA VAL A 165 -0.75 -16.28 14.11
C VAL A 165 0.38 -16.89 13.29
N ALA A 166 1.40 -17.44 13.94
CA ALA A 166 2.53 -18.09 13.26
C ALA A 166 2.12 -19.34 12.46
N ALA A 167 1.03 -20.01 12.84
CA ALA A 167 0.48 -21.14 12.11
C ALA A 167 -0.36 -20.74 10.89
N ASN A 168 -0.74 -19.46 10.75
CA ASN A 168 -1.55 -18.94 9.65
C ASN A 168 -0.89 -17.71 9.00
N PRO A 169 0.38 -17.79 8.55
CA PRO A 169 1.13 -16.61 8.13
C PRO A 169 0.58 -15.94 6.88
N GLU A 170 -0.07 -16.71 6.01
CA GLU A 170 -0.69 -16.22 4.78
C GLU A 170 -1.93 -15.37 5.07
N ARG A 171 -2.88 -15.90 5.86
CA ARG A 171 -4.09 -15.16 6.28
C ARG A 171 -3.75 -14.02 7.22
N CYS A 172 -2.86 -14.24 8.19
CA CYS A 172 -2.44 -13.26 9.18
C CYS A 172 -1.16 -12.52 8.76
N VAL A 173 -1.06 -12.16 7.47
CA VAL A 173 0.15 -11.57 6.85
C VAL A 173 0.70 -10.38 7.60
N GLY A 174 -0.18 -9.53 8.15
CA GLY A 174 0.20 -8.37 8.95
C GLY A 174 1.04 -8.74 10.17
N PRO A 175 0.46 -9.39 11.20
CA PRO A 175 1.19 -9.75 12.40
C PRO A 175 2.22 -10.89 12.21
N ALA A 176 2.04 -11.79 11.25
CA ALA A 176 2.93 -12.94 11.07
C ALA A 176 4.15 -12.66 10.20
N VAL A 177 4.05 -11.71 9.25
CA VAL A 177 5.08 -11.47 8.22
C VAL A 177 5.52 -10.01 8.22
N LEU A 178 4.59 -9.08 7.97
CA LEU A 178 4.93 -7.67 7.71
C LEU A 178 5.43 -6.94 8.96
N ALA A 179 4.72 -7.08 10.10
CA ALA A 179 5.10 -6.44 11.35
C ALA A 179 6.48 -6.89 11.84
N PRO A 180 6.84 -8.20 11.84
CA PRO A 180 8.21 -8.64 12.13
C PRO A 180 9.25 -7.98 11.22
N ILE A 181 9.07 -8.00 9.90
CA ILE A 181 10.01 -7.40 8.94
C ILE A 181 10.24 -5.92 9.25
N ILE A 182 9.16 -5.16 9.42
CA ILE A 182 9.23 -3.70 9.64
C ILE A 182 9.86 -3.38 11.01
N ASN A 183 9.49 -4.11 12.07
CA ASN A 183 10.00 -3.86 13.42
C ASN A 183 11.48 -4.23 13.56
N ASP A 184 11.92 -5.32 12.93
CA ASP A 184 13.32 -5.72 12.92
C ASP A 184 14.15 -4.73 12.10
N ALA A 185 13.64 -4.28 10.94
CA ALA A 185 14.28 -3.24 10.15
C ALA A 185 14.40 -1.91 10.91
N PHE A 186 13.37 -1.46 11.64
CA PHE A 186 13.50 -0.29 12.50
C PHE A 186 14.53 -0.48 13.61
N THR A 187 14.56 -1.66 14.25
CA THR A 187 15.57 -1.98 15.26
C THR A 187 16.99 -1.83 14.71
N VAL A 188 17.26 -2.45 13.55
CA VAL A 188 18.56 -2.37 12.87
C VAL A 188 18.88 -0.95 12.46
N GLY A 189 17.90 -0.24 11.88
CA GLY A 189 18.08 1.10 11.35
C GLY A 189 18.46 2.15 12.41
N GLN A 190 17.87 2.03 13.61
CA GLN A 190 18.07 2.94 14.74
C GLN A 190 19.35 2.66 15.53
N ASP A 191 19.95 1.48 15.37
CA ASP A 191 21.18 1.13 16.05
C ASP A 191 22.35 1.93 15.47
N GLY A 192 22.97 2.76 16.32
CA GLY A 192 24.16 3.54 15.97
C GLY A 192 25.38 2.67 15.62
N ALA A 193 25.36 1.38 15.96
CA ALA A 193 26.39 0.41 15.56
C ALA A 193 26.16 -0.21 14.17
N SER A 194 24.97 -0.05 13.58
CA SER A 194 24.70 -0.54 12.22
C SER A 194 25.57 0.16 11.20
N THR A 195 26.02 -0.60 10.20
CA THR A 195 26.71 -0.07 9.02
C THR A 195 25.75 0.64 8.07
N ASP A 196 26.27 1.44 7.13
CA ASP A 196 25.46 2.07 6.08
C ASP A 196 24.70 1.03 5.25
N LEU A 197 25.34 -0.09 4.90
CA LEU A 197 24.68 -1.19 4.21
C LEU A 197 23.50 -1.75 4.99
N GLN A 198 23.67 -2.02 6.29
CA GLN A 198 22.58 -2.55 7.13
C GLN A 198 21.39 -1.58 7.20
N ARG A 199 21.66 -0.27 7.29
CA ARG A 199 20.60 0.75 7.21
C ARG A 199 19.91 0.80 5.85
N ARG A 200 20.66 0.70 4.75
CA ARG A 200 20.08 0.62 3.40
C ARG A 200 19.19 -0.61 3.22
N ILE A 201 19.62 -1.77 3.74
CA ILE A 201 18.81 -3.00 3.75
C ILE A 201 17.53 -2.82 4.57
N ALA A 202 17.63 -2.26 5.77
CA ALA A 202 16.46 -2.01 6.62
C ALA A 202 15.44 -1.07 5.94
N ALA A 203 15.91 0.00 5.28
CA ALA A 203 15.03 0.89 4.53
C ALA A 203 14.32 0.15 3.39
N ALA A 204 15.05 -0.63 2.60
CA ALA A 204 14.52 -1.45 1.50
C ALA A 204 13.45 -2.46 1.97
N GLN A 205 13.66 -3.08 3.14
CA GLN A 205 12.70 -4.00 3.77
C GLN A 205 11.42 -3.28 4.19
N ILE A 206 11.53 -2.08 4.78
CA ILE A 206 10.35 -1.27 5.16
C ILE A 206 9.57 -0.84 3.92
N GLU A 207 10.25 -0.37 2.87
CA GLU A 207 9.61 0.02 1.61
C GLU A 207 8.83 -1.15 1.00
N GLY A 208 9.49 -2.30 0.79
CA GLY A 208 8.86 -3.48 0.21
C GLY A 208 7.70 -4.01 1.06
N ALA A 209 7.83 -4.03 2.39
CA ALA A 209 6.79 -4.50 3.29
C ALA A 209 5.57 -3.56 3.32
N LEU A 210 5.77 -2.24 3.24
CA LEU A 210 4.68 -1.27 3.21
C LEU A 210 3.96 -1.24 1.85
N LEU A 211 4.66 -1.44 0.74
CA LEU A 211 4.02 -1.63 -0.57
C LEU A 211 3.19 -2.92 -0.60
N TRP A 212 3.69 -4.02 -0.02
CA TRP A 212 2.89 -5.24 0.16
C TRP A 212 1.67 -4.97 1.05
N PHE A 213 1.84 -4.27 2.18
CA PHE A 213 0.72 -3.87 3.03
C PHE A 213 -0.34 -3.07 2.28
N PHE A 214 0.04 -2.14 1.40
CA PHE A 214 -0.93 -1.35 0.63
C PHE A 214 -1.69 -2.19 -0.39
N TYR A 215 -1.02 -3.10 -1.08
CA TYR A 215 -1.69 -4.05 -1.98
C TYR A 215 -2.73 -4.89 -1.23
N VAL A 216 -2.34 -5.55 -0.12
CA VAL A 216 -3.28 -6.39 0.66
C VAL A 216 -4.38 -5.53 1.29
N SER A 217 -4.07 -4.31 1.72
CA SER A 217 -5.07 -3.39 2.27
C SER A 217 -6.09 -2.97 1.22
N ASN A 218 -5.67 -2.67 0.00
CA ASN A 218 -6.58 -2.33 -1.09
C ASN A 218 -7.62 -3.44 -1.33
N HIS A 219 -7.18 -4.70 -1.41
CA HIS A 219 -8.05 -5.87 -1.55
C HIS A 219 -8.93 -6.11 -0.31
N LYS A 220 -8.34 -6.13 0.89
CA LYS A 220 -9.06 -6.37 2.15
C LYS A 220 -10.22 -5.41 2.34
N GLU A 221 -10.00 -4.12 2.10
CA GLU A 221 -11.04 -3.11 2.29
C GLU A 221 -12.11 -3.16 1.18
N ALA A 222 -11.75 -3.57 -0.05
CA ALA A 222 -12.74 -3.82 -1.10
C ALA A 222 -13.68 -4.97 -0.71
N THR A 223 -13.15 -6.03 -0.11
CA THR A 223 -13.91 -7.17 0.41
C THR A 223 -14.80 -6.76 1.58
N THR A 224 -14.27 -6.06 2.58
CA THR A 224 -15.04 -5.66 3.78
C THR A 224 -16.05 -4.54 3.51
N CYS A 225 -15.91 -3.83 2.38
CA CYS A 225 -16.91 -2.87 1.93
C CYS A 225 -18.31 -3.46 1.76
N THR A 226 -18.42 -4.79 1.57
CA THR A 226 -19.69 -5.53 1.62
C THR A 226 -20.53 -5.17 2.85
N THR A 227 -19.90 -5.05 4.01
CA THR A 227 -20.59 -4.81 5.29
C THR A 227 -20.42 -3.38 5.80
N ALA A 228 -19.38 -2.67 5.36
CA ALA A 228 -19.07 -1.32 5.81
C ALA A 228 -18.70 -0.41 4.63
N ALA A 229 -19.62 0.47 4.20
CA ALA A 229 -19.42 1.31 3.02
C ALA A 229 -18.11 2.14 3.05
N GLY A 230 -17.69 2.62 4.23
CA GLY A 230 -16.44 3.37 4.38
C GLY A 230 -15.16 2.58 4.11
N ASP A 231 -15.24 1.26 4.01
CA ASP A 231 -14.09 0.45 3.60
C ASP A 231 -13.87 0.56 2.07
N CYS A 232 -14.89 0.87 1.27
CA CYS A 232 -14.66 1.24 -0.14
C CYS A 232 -13.76 2.48 -0.25
N ASP A 233 -14.01 3.49 0.59
CA ASP A 233 -13.19 4.71 0.64
C ASP A 233 -11.75 4.35 1.05
N SER A 234 -11.61 3.43 2.00
CA SER A 234 -10.30 2.96 2.47
C SER A 234 -9.57 2.17 1.38
N SER A 235 -10.25 1.33 0.60
CA SER A 235 -9.69 0.60 -0.54
C SER A 235 -9.11 1.58 -1.56
N PHE A 236 -9.90 2.56 -2.00
CA PHE A 236 -9.47 3.66 -2.88
C PHE A 236 -8.22 4.34 -2.33
N ALA A 237 -8.28 4.83 -1.08
CA ALA A 237 -7.20 5.59 -0.50
C ALA A 237 -5.92 4.78 -0.26
N TYR A 238 -6.00 3.48 0.01
CA TYR A 238 -4.80 2.64 0.16
C TYR A 238 -4.01 2.47 -1.14
N TYR A 239 -4.68 2.57 -2.29
CA TYR A 239 -3.99 2.56 -3.58
C TYR A 239 -3.54 3.97 -3.99
N THR A 240 -4.46 4.94 -4.00
CA THR A 240 -4.25 6.27 -4.62
C THR A 240 -3.66 7.31 -3.67
N GLY A 241 -3.72 7.07 -2.36
CA GLY A 241 -3.49 8.10 -1.35
C GLY A 241 -4.61 9.14 -1.25
N GLY A 242 -5.79 8.86 -1.81
CA GLY A 242 -6.92 9.78 -1.83
C GLY A 242 -6.92 10.76 -3.00
N ASP A 243 -5.95 10.66 -3.90
CA ASP A 243 -5.83 11.53 -5.07
C ASP A 243 -6.72 11.05 -6.23
N ALA A 244 -6.96 11.96 -7.18
CA ALA A 244 -7.60 11.65 -8.45
C ALA A 244 -6.68 10.80 -9.35
N ARG A 245 -7.25 10.26 -10.44
CA ARG A 245 -6.59 9.35 -11.39
C ARG A 245 -5.27 9.88 -11.98
N ASP A 246 -5.23 11.16 -12.32
CA ASP A 246 -4.06 11.80 -12.90
C ASP A 246 -2.98 12.18 -11.87
N ALA A 247 -3.16 11.76 -10.62
CA ALA A 247 -2.22 11.88 -9.54
C ALA A 247 -2.11 10.54 -8.79
N GLY A 248 -1.34 10.51 -7.72
CA GLY A 248 -1.24 9.32 -6.90
C GLY A 248 -0.08 9.38 -5.93
N LYS A 249 -0.29 8.75 -4.78
CA LYS A 249 0.71 8.50 -3.75
C LYS A 249 0.74 7.00 -3.43
N GLY A 250 1.72 6.58 -2.64
CA GLY A 250 1.90 5.19 -2.23
C GLY A 250 2.05 4.29 -3.45
N LEU A 251 1.29 3.20 -3.46
CA LEU A 251 1.34 2.20 -4.52
C LEU A 251 1.00 2.78 -5.90
N ALA A 252 0.04 3.69 -6.02
CA ALA A 252 -0.31 4.31 -7.30
C ALA A 252 0.85 5.07 -7.93
N ARG A 253 1.68 5.77 -7.12
CA ARG A 253 2.85 6.51 -7.62
C ARG A 253 3.85 5.59 -8.29
N TYR A 254 4.11 4.43 -7.69
CA TYR A 254 5.02 3.43 -8.25
C TYR A 254 4.48 2.82 -9.55
N VAL A 255 3.18 2.48 -9.59
CA VAL A 255 2.60 1.89 -10.80
C VAL A 255 2.53 2.90 -11.94
N ARG A 256 2.07 4.14 -11.69
CA ARG A 256 1.98 5.21 -12.71
C ARG A 256 3.32 5.53 -13.36
N ALA A 257 4.39 5.52 -12.57
CA ALA A 257 5.74 5.76 -13.06
C ALA A 257 6.25 4.67 -14.03
N LEU A 258 5.67 3.48 -13.99
CA LEU A 258 6.10 2.32 -14.77
C LEU A 258 5.15 2.00 -15.92
N ASP A 259 3.85 2.11 -15.69
CA ASP A 259 2.80 1.62 -16.58
C ASP A 259 1.47 2.33 -16.29
N VAL A 260 1.18 3.38 -17.08
CA VAL A 260 -0.04 4.18 -16.93
C VAL A 260 -1.28 3.35 -17.26
N ASP A 261 -1.21 2.42 -18.20
CA ASP A 261 -2.33 1.53 -18.53
C ASP A 261 -2.68 0.62 -17.36
N THR A 262 -1.68 -0.01 -16.73
CA THR A 262 -1.90 -0.81 -15.53
C THR A 262 -2.50 0.04 -14.40
N HIS A 263 -2.03 1.27 -14.20
CA HIS A 263 -2.64 2.18 -13.24
C HIS A 263 -4.11 2.46 -13.57
N ASP A 264 -4.41 2.77 -14.82
CA ASP A 264 -5.76 3.04 -15.32
C ASP A 264 -6.69 1.83 -15.14
N ARG A 265 -6.17 0.60 -15.31
CA ARG A 265 -6.92 -0.64 -15.04
C ARG A 265 -7.19 -0.85 -13.55
N ILE A 266 -6.24 -0.48 -12.67
CA ILE A 266 -6.48 -0.50 -11.21
C ILE A 266 -7.55 0.54 -10.85
N TRP A 267 -7.47 1.74 -11.45
CA TRP A 267 -8.48 2.78 -11.27
C TRP A 267 -9.87 2.31 -11.71
N ASP A 268 -10.00 1.70 -12.89
CA ASP A 268 -11.25 1.11 -13.35
C ASP A 268 -11.79 0.07 -12.35
N GLY A 269 -10.93 -0.79 -11.78
CA GLY A 269 -11.32 -1.76 -10.76
C GLY A 269 -11.78 -1.12 -9.45
N ILE A 270 -11.13 -0.04 -8.99
CA ILE A 270 -11.59 0.75 -7.84
C ILE A 270 -12.98 1.34 -8.11
N LEU A 271 -13.20 1.88 -9.31
CA LEU A 271 -14.49 2.40 -9.72
C LEU A 271 -15.54 1.29 -9.85
N ALA A 272 -15.16 0.09 -10.29
CA ALA A 272 -16.05 -1.08 -10.33
C ALA A 272 -16.56 -1.44 -8.93
N VAL A 273 -15.68 -1.44 -7.92
CA VAL A 273 -16.05 -1.67 -6.51
C VAL A 273 -17.01 -0.58 -6.03
N ARG A 274 -16.75 0.70 -6.35
CA ARG A 274 -17.65 1.79 -5.97
C ARG A 274 -19.00 1.72 -6.68
N CYS A 275 -19.00 1.38 -7.97
CA CYS A 275 -20.17 1.21 -8.83
C CYS A 275 -21.06 0.07 -8.32
N TRP A 276 -20.49 -1.12 -8.12
CA TRP A 276 -21.19 -2.24 -7.49
C TRP A 276 -21.87 -1.83 -6.19
N ARG A 277 -21.12 -1.14 -5.32
CA ARG A 277 -21.63 -0.72 -4.01
C ARG A 277 -22.80 0.25 -4.13
N ASP A 278 -22.75 1.13 -5.12
CA ASP A 278 -23.81 2.08 -5.45
C ASP A 278 -25.10 1.38 -5.88
N LEU A 279 -24.95 0.40 -6.78
CA LEU A 279 -26.05 -0.31 -7.40
C LEU A 279 -26.75 -1.25 -6.40
N ASP A 280 -25.99 -1.90 -5.52
CA ASP A 280 -26.52 -2.90 -4.60
C ASP A 280 -27.12 -2.26 -3.34
N ASN A 281 -26.33 -1.56 -2.52
CA ASN A 281 -26.85 -0.94 -1.29
C ASN A 281 -25.91 0.12 -0.65
N PRO A 282 -25.92 1.38 -1.08
CA PRO A 282 -24.89 2.36 -0.68
C PRO A 282 -24.85 2.69 0.83
N THR A 283 -25.89 2.33 1.60
CA THR A 283 -26.02 2.72 3.03
C THR A 283 -26.09 1.54 4.01
N GLY A 284 -26.41 0.34 3.53
CA GLY A 284 -26.59 -0.86 4.35
C GLY A 284 -25.62 -1.99 3.98
N VAL A 285 -25.93 -3.23 4.35
CA VAL A 285 -25.14 -4.39 3.94
C VAL A 285 -25.45 -4.72 2.48
N ALA A 286 -24.41 -4.88 1.66
CA ALA A 286 -24.50 -5.35 0.29
C ALA A 286 -24.79 -6.86 0.24
N THR A 287 -25.57 -7.29 -0.75
CA THR A 287 -26.03 -8.66 -0.93
C THR A 287 -25.73 -9.24 -2.32
N ASP A 288 -25.46 -8.41 -3.33
CA ASP A 288 -25.03 -8.88 -4.64
C ASP A 288 -23.55 -9.25 -4.62
N LEU A 289 -23.27 -10.46 -4.13
CA LEU A 289 -21.91 -10.97 -4.02
C LEU A 289 -21.32 -11.35 -5.38
N THR A 290 -22.16 -11.58 -6.41
CA THR A 290 -21.65 -11.95 -7.74
C THR A 290 -21.00 -10.76 -8.41
N THR A 291 -21.68 -9.61 -8.46
CA THR A 291 -21.13 -8.38 -9.02
C THR A 291 -19.98 -7.85 -8.16
N ARG A 292 -20.06 -8.02 -6.84
CA ARG A 292 -18.93 -7.75 -5.94
C ARG A 292 -17.67 -8.49 -6.36
N ASP A 293 -17.78 -9.81 -6.50
CA ASP A 293 -16.63 -10.66 -6.76
C ASP A 293 -16.03 -10.36 -8.14
N LEU A 294 -16.86 -9.96 -9.11
CA LEU A 294 -16.39 -9.43 -10.40
C LEU A 294 -15.59 -8.12 -10.25
N ALA A 295 -16.11 -7.13 -9.50
CA ALA A 295 -15.40 -5.87 -9.25
C ALA A 295 -14.06 -6.10 -8.52
N ILE A 296 -14.08 -6.89 -7.45
CA ILE A 296 -12.88 -7.19 -6.66
C ILE A 296 -11.87 -7.96 -7.52
N ALA A 297 -12.31 -8.93 -8.33
CA ALA A 297 -11.41 -9.67 -9.21
C ALA A 297 -10.77 -8.76 -10.27
N GLN A 298 -11.52 -7.80 -10.83
CA GLN A 298 -10.95 -6.81 -11.76
C GLN A 298 -9.88 -5.96 -11.06
N GLN A 299 -10.18 -5.43 -9.88
CA GLN A 299 -9.24 -4.63 -9.09
C GLN A 299 -7.99 -5.44 -8.70
N ASP A 300 -8.16 -6.66 -8.20
CA ASP A 300 -7.06 -7.50 -7.73
C ASP A 300 -6.12 -7.90 -8.87
N ARG A 301 -6.66 -8.34 -10.02
CA ARG A 301 -5.84 -8.69 -11.19
C ARG A 301 -4.95 -7.52 -11.63
N ALA A 302 -5.52 -6.32 -11.72
CA ALA A 302 -4.77 -5.13 -12.12
C ALA A 302 -3.75 -4.73 -11.05
N SER A 303 -4.10 -4.80 -9.76
CA SER A 303 -3.19 -4.49 -8.65
C SER A 303 -2.00 -5.44 -8.60
N LEU A 304 -2.23 -6.74 -8.82
CA LEU A 304 -1.18 -7.76 -8.93
C LEU A 304 -0.22 -7.50 -10.09
N ARG A 305 -0.75 -7.09 -11.26
CA ARG A 305 0.09 -6.65 -12.37
C ARG A 305 0.93 -5.43 -11.98
N GLY A 306 0.34 -4.45 -11.29
CA GLY A 306 1.06 -3.28 -10.77
C GLY A 306 2.21 -3.65 -9.85
N VAL A 307 1.98 -4.54 -8.87
CA VAL A 307 3.05 -5.05 -7.99
C VAL A 307 4.10 -5.82 -8.79
N ALA A 308 3.70 -6.67 -9.74
CA ALA A 308 4.63 -7.40 -10.60
C ALA A 308 5.50 -6.47 -11.44
N GLN A 309 4.96 -5.37 -11.95
CA GLN A 309 5.70 -4.35 -12.69
C GLN A 309 6.76 -3.67 -11.83
N ILE A 310 6.45 -3.37 -10.56
CA ILE A 310 7.42 -2.81 -9.61
C ILE A 310 8.58 -3.80 -9.40
N VAL A 311 8.26 -5.07 -9.07
CA VAL A 311 9.29 -6.10 -8.84
C VAL A 311 10.12 -6.33 -10.10
N ARG A 312 9.50 -6.33 -11.28
CA ARG A 312 10.15 -6.47 -12.58
C ARG A 312 11.12 -5.33 -12.86
N ASP A 313 10.68 -4.08 -12.70
CA ASP A 313 11.51 -2.89 -12.88
C ASP A 313 12.71 -2.88 -11.92
N ARG A 314 12.47 -3.17 -10.63
CA ARG A 314 13.55 -3.26 -9.65
C ARG A 314 14.53 -4.38 -9.99
N THR A 315 14.06 -5.51 -10.50
CA THR A 315 14.93 -6.60 -10.97
C THR A 315 15.75 -6.20 -12.20
N GLN A 316 15.17 -5.44 -13.13
CA GLN A 316 15.89 -4.91 -14.29
C GLN A 316 16.96 -3.89 -13.86
N THR A 317 16.63 -3.02 -12.91
CA THR A 317 17.59 -2.10 -12.29
C THR A 317 18.72 -2.87 -11.61
N LEU A 318 18.38 -3.91 -10.83
CA LEU A 318 19.35 -4.80 -10.18
C LEU A 318 20.32 -5.41 -11.20
N ALA A 319 19.85 -5.85 -12.36
CA ALA A 319 20.69 -6.42 -13.41
C ALA A 319 21.73 -5.43 -13.95
N GLY A 320 21.41 -4.13 -13.97
CA GLY A 320 22.32 -3.05 -14.39
C GLY A 320 23.31 -2.57 -13.33
N LEU A 321 23.08 -2.89 -12.05
CA LEU A 321 23.94 -2.46 -10.95
C LEU A 321 25.21 -3.32 -10.84
N ALA A 322 26.35 -2.65 -10.66
CA ALA A 322 27.59 -3.29 -10.25
C ALA A 322 27.46 -3.96 -8.86
N ALA A 323 28.33 -4.91 -8.56
CA ALA A 323 28.39 -5.51 -7.24
C ALA A 323 28.69 -4.44 -6.17
N GLY A 324 27.92 -4.44 -5.08
CA GLY A 324 28.06 -3.48 -3.99
C GLY A 324 26.77 -3.28 -3.20
N ASP A 325 26.81 -2.33 -2.27
CA ASP A 325 25.76 -2.12 -1.28
C ASP A 325 24.39 -1.79 -1.88
N ALA A 326 24.36 -1.00 -2.94
CA ALA A 326 23.13 -0.64 -3.65
C ALA A 326 22.43 -1.88 -4.23
N ARG A 327 23.21 -2.80 -4.81
CA ARG A 327 22.70 -4.06 -5.37
C ARG A 327 22.13 -4.95 -4.26
N THR A 328 22.83 -5.06 -3.12
CA THR A 328 22.37 -5.85 -1.97
C THR A 328 21.10 -5.27 -1.35
N ALA A 329 21.03 -3.96 -1.15
CA ALA A 329 19.85 -3.31 -0.58
C ALA A 329 18.63 -3.42 -1.50
N LEU A 330 18.79 -3.16 -2.80
CA LEU A 330 17.70 -3.29 -3.78
C LEU A 330 17.15 -4.72 -3.84
N TRP A 331 18.02 -5.73 -3.71
CA TRP A 331 17.60 -7.12 -3.67
C TRP A 331 16.67 -7.42 -2.49
N GLU A 332 16.89 -6.83 -1.33
CA GLU A 332 16.03 -7.05 -0.17
C GLU A 332 14.63 -6.44 -0.38
N MET A 333 14.51 -5.29 -1.05
CA MET A 333 13.20 -4.75 -1.46
C MET A 333 12.48 -5.73 -2.42
N ILE A 334 13.20 -6.23 -3.44
CA ILE A 334 12.67 -7.18 -4.43
C ILE A 334 12.18 -8.46 -3.74
N ARG A 335 12.95 -9.01 -2.79
CA ARG A 335 12.56 -10.21 -2.04
C ARG A 335 11.32 -9.98 -1.19
N THR A 336 11.28 -8.87 -0.45
CA THR A 336 10.16 -8.57 0.43
C THR A 336 8.87 -8.34 -0.36
N LEU A 337 8.90 -7.49 -1.39
CA LEU A 337 7.70 -7.20 -2.19
C LEU A 337 7.33 -8.37 -3.11
N GLY A 338 8.32 -9.05 -3.71
CA GLY A 338 8.10 -10.18 -4.60
C GLY A 338 7.41 -11.36 -3.94
N ALA A 339 7.58 -11.54 -2.62
CA ALA A 339 6.87 -12.56 -1.85
C ALA A 339 5.34 -12.38 -1.88
N ALA A 340 4.84 -11.15 -2.06
CA ALA A 340 3.40 -10.86 -2.17
C ALA A 340 2.75 -11.53 -3.40
N LEU A 341 3.55 -11.82 -4.44
CA LEU A 341 3.08 -12.39 -5.71
C LEU A 341 2.90 -13.91 -5.66
N ASP A 342 3.46 -14.59 -4.65
CA ASP A 342 3.61 -16.05 -4.65
C ASP A 342 2.28 -16.80 -4.76
N ARG A 343 1.24 -16.30 -4.08
CA ARG A 343 -0.12 -16.84 -4.12
C ARG A 343 -0.64 -16.91 -5.56
N GLU A 344 -0.74 -15.75 -6.19
CA GLU A 344 -1.32 -15.63 -7.53
C GLU A 344 -0.41 -16.30 -8.56
N ALA A 345 0.90 -16.18 -8.38
CA ALA A 345 1.88 -16.87 -9.21
C ALA A 345 1.61 -18.38 -9.22
N THR A 346 1.43 -18.97 -8.04
CA THR A 346 1.15 -20.40 -7.90
C THR A 346 -0.19 -20.79 -8.49
N ALA A 347 -1.22 -19.94 -8.32
CA ALA A 347 -2.54 -20.18 -8.88
C ALA A 347 -2.56 -20.16 -10.42
N ARG A 348 -1.77 -19.27 -11.04
CA ARG A 348 -1.67 -19.14 -12.51
C ARG A 348 -0.75 -20.17 -13.15
N ASP A 349 0.44 -20.35 -12.58
CA ASP A 349 1.45 -21.31 -13.06
C ASP A 349 2.37 -21.75 -11.91
N ALA A 350 2.01 -22.86 -11.27
CA ALA A 350 2.76 -23.41 -10.14
C ALA A 350 4.23 -23.76 -10.48
N ALA A 351 4.54 -24.11 -11.73
CA ALA A 351 5.90 -24.48 -12.12
C ALA A 351 6.77 -23.23 -12.23
N THR A 352 6.29 -22.20 -12.93
CA THR A 352 7.00 -20.92 -13.06
C THR A 352 7.07 -20.18 -11.72
N ALA A 353 6.03 -20.27 -10.89
CA ALA A 353 6.04 -19.73 -9.53
C ALA A 353 7.10 -20.39 -8.64
N ALA A 354 7.31 -21.70 -8.75
CA ALA A 354 8.36 -22.39 -8.01
C ALA A 354 9.77 -21.91 -8.38
N LEU A 355 9.99 -21.56 -9.65
CA LEU A 355 11.25 -20.94 -10.10
C LEU A 355 11.40 -19.55 -9.49
N LEU A 356 10.37 -18.70 -9.59
CA LEU A 356 10.37 -17.36 -8.99
C LEU A 356 10.65 -17.41 -7.48
N ARG A 357 9.95 -18.29 -6.75
CA ARG A 357 10.15 -18.50 -5.31
C ARG A 357 11.57 -18.95 -4.98
N THR A 358 12.16 -19.81 -5.80
CA THR A 358 13.54 -20.27 -5.60
C THR A 358 14.53 -19.12 -5.73
N GLU A 359 14.37 -18.26 -6.74
CA GLU A 359 15.22 -17.10 -6.92
C GLU A 359 15.03 -16.07 -5.79
N LEU A 360 13.79 -15.74 -5.42
CA LEU A 360 13.47 -14.82 -4.31
C LEU A 360 13.94 -15.34 -2.93
N ALA A 361 14.15 -16.65 -2.78
CA ALA A 361 14.68 -17.24 -1.55
C ALA A 361 16.20 -17.06 -1.39
N ARG A 362 16.93 -16.64 -2.44
CA ARG A 362 18.39 -16.49 -2.39
C ARG A 362 18.80 -15.35 -1.45
N THR A 363 19.65 -15.67 -0.49
CA THR A 363 20.22 -14.69 0.45
C THR A 363 21.46 -13.98 -0.11
N ASP A 364 22.15 -14.58 -1.07
CA ASP A 364 23.29 -13.97 -1.77
C ASP A 364 22.85 -13.44 -3.14
N VAL A 365 22.81 -12.11 -3.28
CA VAL A 365 22.44 -11.41 -4.52
C VAL A 365 23.39 -11.71 -5.69
N ALA A 366 24.61 -12.18 -5.42
CA ALA A 366 25.55 -12.58 -6.47
C ALA A 366 25.12 -13.87 -7.19
N LEU A 367 24.24 -14.66 -6.57
CA LEU A 367 23.73 -15.92 -7.13
C LEU A 367 22.36 -15.79 -7.80
N VAL A 368 21.77 -14.60 -7.81
CA VAL A 368 20.43 -14.33 -8.33
C VAL A 368 20.42 -14.27 -9.85
N ASP A 369 19.55 -15.07 -10.47
CA ASP A 369 19.27 -14.99 -11.90
C ASP A 369 18.14 -13.97 -12.18
N THR A 370 18.55 -12.73 -12.41
CA THR A 370 17.62 -11.63 -12.76
C THR A 370 16.84 -11.89 -14.04
N THR A 371 17.38 -12.66 -14.99
CA THR A 371 16.68 -12.98 -16.25
C THR A 371 15.56 -13.97 -15.99
N GLN A 372 15.80 -14.96 -15.12
CA GLN A 372 14.78 -15.92 -14.71
C GLN A 372 13.62 -15.25 -13.97
N ILE A 373 13.91 -14.32 -13.04
CA ILE A 373 12.88 -13.55 -12.32
C ILE A 373 12.02 -12.76 -13.32
N ILE A 374 12.63 -11.98 -14.22
CA ILE A 374 11.90 -11.17 -15.21
C ILE A 374 11.04 -12.06 -16.12
N THR A 375 11.61 -13.17 -16.61
CA THR A 375 10.89 -14.11 -17.48
C THR A 375 9.70 -14.73 -16.75
N ALA A 376 9.85 -15.09 -15.48
CA ALA A 376 8.77 -15.63 -14.67
C ALA A 376 7.65 -14.60 -14.46
N LEU A 377 8.00 -13.35 -14.13
CA LEU A 377 7.02 -12.27 -13.96
C LEU A 377 6.25 -11.99 -15.26
N ASP A 378 6.94 -11.90 -16.39
CA ASP A 378 6.33 -11.65 -17.70
C ASP A 378 5.43 -12.81 -18.15
N THR A 379 5.74 -14.04 -17.75
CA THR A 379 4.92 -15.23 -18.05
C THR A 379 3.65 -15.29 -17.20
N ILE A 380 3.79 -15.01 -15.90
CA ILE A 380 2.71 -15.20 -14.90
C ILE A 380 1.75 -14.00 -14.87
N PHE A 381 2.30 -12.80 -14.99
CA PHE A 381 1.55 -11.56 -14.91
C PHE A 381 1.61 -10.84 -16.26
N PRO A 382 1.06 -11.43 -17.33
CA PRO A 382 0.93 -10.72 -18.59
C PRO A 382 -0.03 -9.54 -18.41
N CYS A 383 -0.12 -8.74 -19.45
CA CYS A 383 -1.01 -7.59 -19.46
C CYS A 383 -2.52 -7.93 -19.44
N SER A 384 -2.90 -9.19 -19.71
CA SER A 384 -4.28 -9.68 -19.82
C SER A 384 -4.89 -10.19 -18.53
#